data_AF-A0AAD9N5E7-F1
#
_entry.id   AF-A0AAD9N5E7-F1
#
_cell.length_a   1.000
_cell.length_b   1.000
_cell.length_c   1.000
_cell.angle_alpha   90.00
_cell.angle_beta   90.00
_cell.angle_gamma   90.00
#
_symmetry.space_group_name_H-M   'P 1'
#
loop_
_entity.id
_entity.type
_entity.pdbx_description
1 polymer ?
#
loop_
_entity_poly.entity_id
_entity_poly.type
_entity_poly.pdbx_seq_one_letter_code
_entity_poly.pdbx_strand_id
1 'polypeptide(L)'
;MPLQETVHVDSVTEAALDDMFVKLRIQRSSATNLPETLGDRDVAALQRLIETSDPIQLSQLFDKLCDRRAPRSVLLLGRAGVGKSTLIKQMAQLWAKGELWKDAVEYLFLITLRELQQDKKWTLEDLLLDGLPLTGAERRVAMCLLQEDNSRILIAEDGFDELDHQIGKKSDVRRVDERTDLNTLLSSITRNTMLKGAKVIVTSRHNNNVPRCDRLTELYGFPADSIQKYIEKFSREDTPLETYIKHQLQQNVNLATLCYLPVQCNFVCVCLSDMHSASHAATVATMTQLYVMAVINMARKHHPALKSSSTEIGSKRFYDMMGKSFRSHAALAKHVTVSTQLKIILYEEDLVQFDITEEDRRAGFLAQSHTKDRTKCFTRPCWSFHHLSIQEMFAAVGLLLGPRKELMKLVKDEDSTLRHEVLIKFLIGLWCDPQNTDFMESVSGQDVRPGKPSWHC
;
A
#
# COMPACT_ATOMS: atom_id res chain seq x y z
N MET A 1 25.35 18.76 -8.89
CA MET A 1 23.92 19.11 -8.95
C MET A 1 23.15 18.02 -8.23
N PRO A 2 22.49 18.29 -7.11
CA PRO A 2 21.86 17.22 -6.34
C PRO A 2 20.47 16.92 -6.91
N LEU A 3 20.26 15.68 -7.32
CA LEU A 3 18.95 15.09 -7.60
C LEU A 3 18.17 15.01 -6.28
N GLN A 4 17.42 16.07 -5.97
CA GLN A 4 16.26 16.01 -5.08
C GLN A 4 15.09 15.49 -5.91
N GLU A 5 14.85 14.19 -5.87
CA GLU A 5 13.54 13.60 -6.15
C GLU A 5 13.56 12.19 -5.55
N THR A 6 13.35 12.15 -4.23
CA THR A 6 12.91 10.91 -3.60
C THR A 6 11.46 10.77 -4.02
N VAL A 7 11.18 9.77 -4.86
CA VAL A 7 9.83 9.45 -5.30
C VAL A 7 9.03 9.07 -4.05
N HIS A 8 8.22 10.03 -3.59
CA HIS A 8 7.26 9.84 -2.51
C HIS A 8 6.25 8.78 -2.93
N VAL A 9 6.05 7.77 -2.08
CA VAL A 9 5.06 6.70 -2.29
C VAL A 9 3.62 7.25 -2.33
N ASP A 10 3.38 8.46 -1.80
CA ASP A 10 2.07 9.13 -1.84
C ASP A 10 2.01 10.39 -2.74
N SER A 11 3.11 10.78 -3.40
CA SER A 11 3.09 11.85 -4.41
C SER A 11 3.82 11.41 -5.67
N VAL A 12 3.25 10.40 -6.32
CA VAL A 12 3.54 10.18 -7.74
C VAL A 12 2.98 11.40 -8.47
N THR A 13 3.86 12.27 -8.97
CA THR A 13 3.47 13.36 -9.87
C THR A 13 2.81 12.77 -11.12
N GLU A 14 1.96 13.52 -11.80
CA GLU A 14 1.23 13.03 -12.97
C GLU A 14 2.18 12.40 -14.02
N ALA A 15 3.31 13.07 -14.28
CA ALA A 15 4.38 12.58 -15.15
C ALA A 15 5.06 11.29 -14.62
N ALA A 16 5.27 11.17 -13.31
CA ALA A 16 5.89 9.98 -12.74
C ALA A 16 4.99 8.72 -12.81
N LEU A 17 3.65 8.89 -12.85
CA LEU A 17 2.74 7.75 -12.97
C LEU A 17 2.79 7.16 -14.38
N ASP A 18 2.70 8.00 -15.42
CA ASP A 18 2.74 7.55 -16.81
C ASP A 18 4.06 6.83 -17.14
N ASP A 19 5.17 7.40 -16.67
CA ASP A 19 6.51 6.85 -16.92
C ASP A 19 6.69 5.49 -16.25
N MET A 20 6.20 5.32 -15.02
CA MET A 20 6.42 4.10 -14.22
C MET A 20 5.29 3.07 -14.29
N PHE A 21 4.10 3.42 -14.79
CA PHE A 21 2.96 2.51 -14.79
C PHE A 21 3.23 1.31 -15.72
N VAL A 22 3.04 0.11 -15.19
CA VAL A 22 3.07 -1.14 -15.94
C VAL A 22 1.67 -1.75 -15.89
N LYS A 23 1.16 -2.13 -17.06
CA LYS A 23 -0.19 -2.68 -17.20
C LYS A 23 -0.38 -3.90 -16.28
N LEU A 24 -1.31 -3.77 -15.34
CA LEU A 24 -1.74 -4.84 -14.45
C LEU A 24 -2.79 -5.72 -15.15
N ARG A 25 -2.91 -6.97 -14.69
CA ARG A 25 -3.86 -7.93 -15.25
C ARG A 25 -5.14 -7.96 -14.43
N ILE A 26 -6.26 -7.70 -15.10
CA ILE A 26 -7.60 -7.72 -14.53
C ILE A 26 -8.34 -8.91 -15.12
N GLN A 27 -9.04 -9.67 -14.29
CA GLN A 27 -9.86 -10.81 -14.74
C GLN A 27 -11.27 -10.74 -14.16
N ARG A 28 -12.19 -11.48 -14.76
CA ARG A 28 -13.54 -11.67 -14.21
C ARG A 28 -13.42 -12.71 -13.11
N SER A 29 -13.88 -12.38 -11.91
CA SER A 29 -13.92 -13.37 -10.83
C SER A 29 -15.29 -14.03 -10.78
N SER A 30 -15.31 -15.36 -10.63
CA SER A 30 -16.51 -16.15 -10.37
C SER A 30 -16.80 -16.34 -8.87
N ALA A 31 -16.15 -15.54 -8.01
CA ALA A 31 -16.15 -15.66 -6.54
C ALA A 31 -15.28 -16.80 -5.99
N THR A 32 -14.07 -16.98 -6.56
CA THR A 32 -13.02 -17.77 -5.90
C THR A 32 -12.37 -16.92 -4.80
N ASN A 33 -12.48 -17.36 -3.54
CA ASN A 33 -11.78 -16.75 -2.41
C ASN A 33 -10.27 -16.95 -2.58
N LEU A 34 -9.61 -15.97 -3.20
CA LEU A 34 -8.17 -15.96 -3.30
C LEU A 34 -7.59 -15.63 -1.90
N PRO A 35 -6.72 -16.48 -1.33
CA PRO A 35 -6.23 -16.27 0.03
C PRO A 35 -5.51 -14.92 0.13
N GLU A 36 -5.67 -14.23 1.27
CA GLU A 36 -4.97 -12.97 1.56
C GLU A 36 -3.45 -13.14 1.66
N THR A 37 -3.01 -14.37 1.88
CA THR A 37 -1.63 -14.84 2.08
C THR A 37 -1.23 -15.78 0.93
N LEU A 38 0.03 -15.70 0.46
CA LEU A 38 0.50 -16.46 -0.73
C LEU A 38 1.73 -17.23 -0.27
N GLY A 39 1.63 -18.55 -0.21
CA GLY A 39 2.79 -19.42 -0.13
C GLY A 39 3.46 -19.55 -1.51
N ASP A 40 4.72 -19.99 -1.54
CA ASP A 40 5.47 -20.14 -2.80
C ASP A 40 4.77 -21.09 -3.80
N ARG A 41 4.06 -22.11 -3.29
CA ARG A 41 3.25 -23.03 -4.11
C ARG A 41 2.02 -22.35 -4.71
N ASP A 42 1.47 -21.36 -4.03
CA ASP A 42 0.27 -20.65 -4.45
C ASP A 42 0.60 -19.63 -5.55
N VAL A 43 1.80 -19.07 -5.57
CA VAL A 43 2.23 -18.11 -6.61
C VAL A 43 2.37 -18.79 -7.96
N ALA A 44 3.01 -19.97 -8.01
CA ALA A 44 3.14 -20.73 -9.25
C ALA A 44 1.77 -21.25 -9.75
N ALA A 45 0.85 -21.58 -8.84
CA ALA A 45 -0.51 -21.94 -9.19
C ALA A 45 -1.31 -20.73 -9.72
N LEU A 46 -1.14 -19.56 -9.10
CA LEU A 46 -1.77 -18.33 -9.57
C LEU A 46 -1.22 -17.87 -10.90
N GLN A 47 0.08 -17.97 -11.15
CA GLN A 47 0.65 -17.66 -12.47
C GLN A 47 0.00 -18.52 -13.57
N ARG A 48 -0.19 -19.83 -13.31
CA ARG A 48 -0.91 -20.72 -14.24
C ARG A 48 -2.38 -20.36 -14.40
N LEU A 49 -3.08 -19.98 -13.32
CA LEU A 49 -4.47 -19.50 -13.40
C LEU A 49 -4.55 -18.19 -14.21
N ILE A 50 -3.57 -17.31 -14.02
CA ILE A 50 -3.47 -16.03 -14.69
C ILE A 50 -3.27 -16.23 -16.19
N GLU A 51 -2.42 -17.18 -16.60
CA GLU A 51 -2.14 -17.54 -17.99
C GLU A 51 -3.33 -18.18 -18.70
N THR A 52 -4.16 -18.93 -17.97
CA THR A 52 -5.27 -19.71 -18.56
C THR A 52 -6.59 -18.95 -18.66
N SER A 53 -6.72 -17.80 -18.01
CA SER A 53 -7.97 -17.02 -17.94
C SER A 53 -7.93 -15.76 -18.80
N ASP A 54 -9.02 -15.45 -19.51
CA ASP A 54 -9.10 -14.28 -20.40
C ASP A 54 -9.06 -12.95 -19.62
N PRO A 55 -8.11 -12.06 -19.94
CA PRO A 55 -8.01 -10.76 -19.27
C PRO A 55 -9.09 -9.80 -19.77
N ILE A 56 -9.57 -8.93 -18.89
CA ILE A 56 -10.46 -7.81 -19.25
C ILE A 56 -9.61 -6.55 -19.46
N GLN A 57 -9.90 -5.80 -20.53
CA GLN A 57 -9.32 -4.47 -20.71
C GLN A 57 -10.06 -3.40 -19.89
N LEU A 58 -9.39 -2.31 -19.52
CA LEU A 58 -10.00 -1.21 -18.76
C LEU A 58 -11.27 -0.64 -19.43
N SER A 59 -11.21 -0.46 -20.74
CA SER A 59 -12.35 0.01 -21.54
C SER A 59 -13.57 -0.91 -21.42
N GLN A 60 -13.35 -2.21 -21.22
CA GLN A 60 -14.38 -3.25 -21.21
C GLN A 60 -15.01 -3.51 -19.83
N LEU A 61 -14.59 -2.78 -18.79
CA LEU A 61 -15.09 -3.01 -17.43
C LEU A 61 -16.61 -2.89 -17.34
N PHE A 62 -17.21 -1.96 -18.08
CA PHE A 62 -18.65 -1.72 -18.12
C PHE A 62 -19.36 -2.35 -19.32
N ASP A 63 -18.64 -3.08 -20.18
CA ASP A 63 -19.23 -3.67 -21.38
C ASP A 63 -20.20 -4.79 -21.03
N LYS A 64 -21.29 -4.88 -21.80
CA LYS A 64 -22.29 -5.93 -21.68
C LYS A 64 -21.66 -7.31 -21.95
N LEU A 65 -22.03 -8.32 -21.15
CA LEU A 65 -21.67 -9.71 -21.41
C LEU A 65 -22.90 -10.48 -21.86
N CYS A 66 -22.86 -11.01 -23.09
CA CYS A 66 -23.94 -11.79 -23.68
C CYS A 66 -25.29 -11.03 -23.53
N ASP A 67 -26.34 -11.72 -23.07
CA ASP A 67 -27.68 -11.16 -22.87
C ASP A 67 -27.91 -10.47 -21.52
N ARG A 68 -26.89 -10.35 -20.66
CA ARG A 68 -27.03 -9.68 -19.34
C ARG A 68 -27.09 -8.17 -19.49
N ARG A 69 -27.72 -7.44 -18.57
CA ARG A 69 -27.62 -5.96 -18.57
C ARG A 69 -26.17 -5.52 -18.41
N ALA A 70 -25.82 -4.38 -19.02
CA ALA A 70 -24.51 -3.76 -18.80
C ALA A 70 -24.37 -3.44 -17.29
N PRO A 71 -23.25 -3.82 -16.65
CA PRO A 71 -23.05 -3.52 -15.23
C PRO A 71 -22.94 -2.00 -15.03
N ARG A 72 -23.46 -1.51 -13.92
CA ARG A 72 -23.27 -0.12 -13.48
C ARG A 72 -22.30 -0.02 -12.33
N SER A 73 -22.18 -1.06 -11.51
CA SER A 73 -21.18 -1.16 -10.46
C SER A 73 -20.19 -2.29 -10.72
N VAL A 74 -18.90 -1.99 -10.58
CA VAL A 74 -17.78 -2.93 -10.70
C VAL A 74 -17.03 -2.94 -9.39
N LEU A 75 -16.91 -4.12 -8.77
CA LEU A 75 -16.05 -4.34 -7.62
C LEU A 75 -14.71 -4.89 -8.11
N LEU A 76 -13.64 -4.15 -7.89
CA LEU A 76 -12.26 -4.54 -8.17
C LEU A 76 -11.62 -5.07 -6.88
N LEU A 77 -11.56 -6.40 -6.77
CA LEU A 77 -10.87 -7.08 -5.70
C LEU A 77 -9.39 -7.22 -5.98
N GLY A 78 -8.61 -7.35 -4.91
CA GLY A 78 -7.20 -7.68 -5.04
C GLY A 78 -6.51 -7.57 -3.69
N ARG A 79 -5.37 -8.25 -3.58
CA ARG A 79 -4.57 -8.28 -2.34
C ARG A 79 -4.02 -6.90 -1.98
N ALA A 80 -3.56 -6.75 -0.74
CA ALA A 80 -2.82 -5.56 -0.33
C ALA A 80 -1.56 -5.41 -1.20
N GLY A 81 -1.22 -4.18 -1.59
CA GLY A 81 -0.02 -3.90 -2.39
C GLY A 81 -0.08 -4.31 -3.87
N VAL A 82 -1.18 -4.89 -4.35
CA VAL A 82 -1.32 -5.32 -5.76
C VAL A 82 -1.49 -4.16 -6.76
N GLY A 83 -1.72 -2.93 -6.28
CA GLY A 83 -1.82 -1.73 -7.11
C GLY A 83 -3.23 -1.24 -7.42
N LYS A 84 -4.24 -1.60 -6.61
CA LYS A 84 -5.64 -1.15 -6.78
C LYS A 84 -5.78 0.38 -6.88
N SER A 85 -5.26 1.11 -5.89
CA SER A 85 -5.29 2.58 -5.86
C SER A 85 -4.52 3.20 -7.02
N THR A 86 -3.35 2.64 -7.36
CA THR A 86 -2.56 3.07 -8.53
C THR A 86 -3.34 2.89 -9.83
N LEU A 87 -4.09 1.79 -9.96
CA LEU A 87 -4.90 1.52 -11.13
C LEU A 87 -6.06 2.50 -11.26
N ILE A 88 -6.77 2.82 -10.17
CA ILE A 88 -7.83 3.86 -10.20
C ILE A 88 -7.25 5.21 -10.60
N LYS A 89 -6.09 5.60 -10.05
CA LYS A 89 -5.41 6.84 -10.43
C LYS A 89 -5.04 6.85 -11.92
N GLN A 90 -4.55 5.72 -12.44
CA GLN A 90 -4.27 5.58 -13.88
C GLN A 90 -5.53 5.68 -14.73
N MET A 91 -6.65 5.07 -14.31
CA MET A 91 -7.94 5.20 -15.01
C MET A 91 -8.37 6.67 -15.08
N ALA A 92 -8.23 7.41 -13.98
CA ALA A 92 -8.55 8.83 -13.95
C ALA A 92 -7.67 9.66 -14.88
N GLN A 93 -6.37 9.38 -14.94
CA GLN A 93 -5.45 10.05 -15.87
C GLN A 93 -5.77 9.75 -17.34
N LEU A 94 -5.99 8.47 -17.69
CA LEU A 94 -6.36 8.09 -19.06
C LEU A 94 -7.70 8.72 -19.48
N TRP A 95 -8.65 8.82 -18.55
CA TRP A 95 -9.90 9.54 -18.79
C TRP A 95 -9.66 11.04 -19.02
N ALA A 96 -8.84 11.69 -18.18
CA ALA A 96 -8.51 13.11 -18.33
C ALA A 96 -7.81 13.44 -19.66
N LYS A 97 -7.02 12.50 -20.19
CA LYS A 97 -6.41 12.58 -21.53
C LYS A 97 -7.37 12.27 -22.69
N GLY A 98 -8.58 11.80 -22.39
CA GLY A 98 -9.55 11.35 -23.38
C GLY A 98 -9.21 10.01 -24.04
N GLU A 99 -8.36 9.20 -23.41
CA GLU A 99 -7.95 7.87 -23.88
C GLU A 99 -8.85 6.76 -23.34
N LEU A 100 -9.62 7.04 -22.29
CA LEU A 100 -10.52 6.09 -21.64
C LEU A 100 -11.92 6.69 -21.44
N TRP A 101 -12.95 5.98 -21.89
CA TRP A 101 -14.37 6.35 -21.75
C TRP A 101 -14.77 7.75 -22.25
N LYS A 102 -14.02 8.31 -23.22
CA LYS A 102 -14.15 9.68 -23.76
C LYS A 102 -15.59 10.12 -24.06
N ASP A 103 -16.41 9.24 -24.62
CA ASP A 103 -17.80 9.56 -25.02
C ASP A 103 -18.86 9.07 -24.00
N ALA A 104 -18.44 8.27 -23.02
CA ALA A 104 -19.34 7.59 -22.09
C ALA A 104 -19.30 8.16 -20.68
N VAL A 105 -18.28 8.95 -20.34
CA VAL A 105 -18.05 9.54 -19.01
C VAL A 105 -17.58 10.98 -19.18
N GLU A 106 -18.39 11.92 -18.70
CA GLU A 106 -18.11 13.36 -18.71
C GLU A 106 -17.57 13.85 -17.36
N TYR A 107 -17.92 13.17 -16.26
CA TYR A 107 -17.48 13.50 -14.91
C TYR A 107 -16.93 12.26 -14.21
N LEU A 108 -15.69 12.34 -13.72
CA LEU A 108 -15.07 11.28 -12.92
C LEU A 108 -14.72 11.82 -11.53
N PHE A 109 -15.28 11.19 -10.49
CA PHE A 109 -14.98 11.49 -9.09
C PHE A 109 -14.16 10.36 -8.48
N LEU A 110 -12.92 10.67 -8.11
CA LEU A 110 -12.05 9.76 -7.36
C LEU A 110 -12.19 10.07 -5.87
N ILE A 111 -12.73 9.12 -5.11
CA ILE A 111 -13.02 9.25 -3.69
C ILE A 111 -12.15 8.27 -2.91
N THR A 112 -11.13 8.79 -2.24
CA THR A 112 -10.29 8.01 -1.33
C THR A 112 -11.00 7.84 0.02
N LEU A 113 -11.47 6.64 0.34
CA LEU A 113 -12.36 6.41 1.48
C LEU A 113 -11.69 6.63 2.84
N ARG A 114 -10.40 6.28 3.00
CA ARG A 114 -9.61 6.61 4.20
C ARG A 114 -9.51 8.10 4.53
N GLU A 115 -9.76 8.99 3.57
CA GLU A 115 -9.68 10.45 3.79
C GLU A 115 -11.00 11.02 4.35
N LEU A 116 -12.05 10.22 4.44
CA LEU A 116 -13.37 10.67 4.85
C LEU A 116 -13.61 10.46 6.36
N GLN A 117 -14.23 11.45 6.99
CA GLN A 117 -14.69 11.36 8.37
C GLN A 117 -15.91 10.43 8.47
N GLN A 118 -15.77 9.29 9.15
CA GLN A 118 -16.82 8.26 9.21
C GLN A 118 -17.99 8.64 10.16
N ASP A 119 -17.70 9.39 11.23
CA ASP A 119 -18.72 9.85 12.20
C ASP A 119 -19.55 11.05 11.71
N LYS A 120 -19.11 11.71 10.63
CA LYS A 120 -19.82 12.85 10.02
C LYS A 120 -21.06 12.35 9.28
N LYS A 121 -22.13 13.14 9.30
CA LYS A 121 -23.26 12.99 8.37
C LYS A 121 -22.94 13.67 7.05
N TRP A 122 -23.05 12.93 5.96
CA TRP A 122 -22.72 13.35 4.60
C TRP A 122 -23.98 13.53 3.76
N THR A 123 -23.97 14.54 2.90
CA THR A 123 -24.82 14.63 1.71
C THR A 123 -24.04 14.21 0.47
N LEU A 124 -24.73 14.02 -0.66
CA LEU A 124 -24.04 13.77 -1.94
C LEU A 124 -23.19 14.98 -2.37
N GLU A 125 -23.67 16.20 -2.11
CA GLU A 125 -22.91 17.42 -2.40
C GLU A 125 -21.60 17.46 -1.60
N ASP A 126 -21.65 17.13 -0.31
CA ASP A 126 -20.46 17.05 0.54
C ASP A 126 -19.46 16.02 -0.02
N LEU A 127 -19.95 14.85 -0.44
CA LEU A 127 -19.10 13.77 -0.93
C LEU A 127 -18.36 14.14 -2.24
N LEU A 128 -19.08 14.76 -3.19
CA LEU A 128 -18.56 15.05 -4.52
C LEU A 128 -17.78 16.36 -4.61
N LEU A 129 -18.18 17.38 -3.83
CA LEU A 129 -17.67 18.75 -4.01
C LEU A 129 -16.81 19.25 -2.85
N ASP A 130 -16.80 18.60 -1.68
CA ASP A 130 -15.91 19.02 -0.58
C ASP A 130 -14.44 18.90 -0.97
N GLY A 131 -13.70 19.99 -0.74
CA GLY A 131 -12.28 20.11 -1.11
C GLY A 131 -12.04 20.71 -2.50
N LEU A 132 -13.08 20.92 -3.31
CA LEU A 132 -12.98 21.72 -4.54
C LEU A 132 -13.05 23.22 -4.20
N PRO A 133 -12.30 24.08 -4.89
CA PRO A 133 -12.29 25.54 -4.66
C PRO A 133 -13.55 26.20 -5.26
N LEU A 134 -14.73 25.77 -4.83
CA LEU A 134 -16.04 26.25 -5.32
C LEU A 134 -16.77 27.04 -4.23
N THR A 135 -17.32 28.18 -4.61
CA THR A 135 -18.26 28.97 -3.80
C THR A 135 -19.61 28.27 -3.67
N GLY A 136 -20.43 28.69 -2.71
CA GLY A 136 -21.77 28.11 -2.52
C GLY A 136 -22.71 28.26 -3.73
N ALA A 137 -22.52 29.29 -4.57
CA ALA A 137 -23.28 29.43 -5.81
C ALA A 137 -22.80 28.44 -6.89
N GLU A 138 -21.49 28.29 -7.04
CA GLU A 138 -20.89 27.34 -8.00
C GLU A 138 -21.21 25.90 -7.63
N ARG A 139 -21.23 25.55 -6.33
CA ARG A 139 -21.65 24.21 -5.87
C ARG A 139 -23.07 23.87 -6.29
N ARG A 140 -24.02 24.82 -6.18
CA ARG A 140 -25.40 24.62 -6.63
C ARG A 140 -25.49 24.39 -8.14
N VAL A 141 -24.73 25.15 -8.93
CA VAL A 141 -24.67 24.97 -10.38
C VAL A 141 -24.07 23.60 -10.74
N ALA A 142 -22.96 23.22 -10.10
CA ALA A 142 -22.33 21.92 -10.31
C ALA A 142 -23.29 20.77 -9.99
N MET A 143 -24.01 20.82 -8.86
CA MET A 143 -25.00 19.81 -8.52
C MET A 143 -26.18 19.76 -9.51
N CYS A 144 -26.57 20.89 -10.10
CA CYS A 144 -27.57 20.92 -11.15
C CYS A 144 -27.08 20.18 -12.40
N LEU A 145 -25.87 20.48 -12.87
CA LEU A 145 -25.27 19.85 -14.06
C LEU A 145 -25.12 18.33 -13.89
N LEU A 146 -24.64 17.89 -12.72
CA LEU A 146 -24.49 16.46 -12.43
C LEU A 146 -25.83 15.72 -12.47
N GLN A 147 -26.94 16.39 -12.12
CA GLN A 147 -28.27 15.78 -12.12
C GLN A 147 -28.96 15.77 -13.49
N GLU A 148 -28.44 16.47 -14.50
CA GLU A 148 -29.01 16.48 -15.86
C GLU A 148 -28.90 15.11 -16.52
N ASP A 149 -27.72 14.49 -16.47
CA ASP A 149 -27.46 13.15 -17.01
C ASP A 149 -26.47 12.37 -16.14
N ASN A 150 -27.01 11.68 -15.13
CA ASN A 150 -26.23 10.82 -14.25
C ASN A 150 -25.46 9.72 -15.00
N SER A 151 -25.86 9.33 -16.21
CA SER A 151 -25.23 8.21 -16.94
C SER A 151 -23.81 8.50 -17.42
N ARG A 152 -23.45 9.79 -17.44
CA ARG A 152 -22.12 10.32 -17.76
C ARG A 152 -21.21 10.46 -16.55
N ILE A 153 -21.69 10.10 -15.35
CA ILE A 153 -20.90 10.16 -14.13
C ILE A 153 -20.24 8.80 -13.88
N LEU A 154 -18.95 8.83 -13.54
CA LEU A 154 -18.20 7.71 -12.96
C LEU A 154 -17.73 8.09 -11.56
N ILE A 155 -18.08 7.27 -10.57
CA ILE A 155 -17.58 7.40 -9.20
C ILE A 155 -16.62 6.24 -8.94
N ALA A 156 -15.38 6.55 -8.58
CA ALA A 156 -14.36 5.60 -8.20
C ALA A 156 -14.13 5.69 -6.67
N GLU A 157 -14.65 4.72 -5.94
CA GLU A 157 -14.52 4.57 -4.49
C GLU A 157 -13.28 3.73 -4.19
N ASP A 158 -12.21 4.36 -3.67
CA ASP A 158 -10.94 3.69 -3.38
C ASP A 158 -10.81 3.33 -1.90
N GLY A 159 -10.67 2.03 -1.59
CA GLY A 159 -10.37 1.52 -0.24
C GLY A 159 -11.59 1.16 0.60
N PHE A 160 -12.56 0.41 0.06
CA PHE A 160 -13.78 0.04 0.81
C PHE A 160 -13.51 -0.78 2.07
N ASP A 161 -12.44 -1.60 2.06
CA ASP A 161 -11.98 -2.36 3.23
C ASP A 161 -11.51 -1.50 4.40
N GLU A 162 -11.37 -0.19 4.22
CA GLU A 162 -10.88 0.76 5.24
C GLU A 162 -12.03 1.42 6.04
N LEU A 163 -13.28 1.12 5.71
CA LEU A 163 -14.46 1.65 6.39
C LEU A 163 -14.82 0.81 7.64
N ASP A 164 -15.21 1.47 8.73
CA ASP A 164 -15.66 0.78 9.94
C ASP A 164 -17.01 0.08 9.65
N HIS A 165 -17.00 -1.25 9.77
CA HIS A 165 -18.07 -2.13 9.30
C HIS A 165 -19.28 -2.17 10.23
N GLN A 166 -19.60 -1.08 10.92
CA GLN A 166 -20.96 -0.86 11.41
C GLN A 166 -21.88 -0.59 10.20
N ILE A 167 -22.03 -1.61 9.34
CA ILE A 167 -22.93 -1.64 8.20
C ILE A 167 -24.33 -1.68 8.82
N GLY A 168 -24.85 -0.49 9.07
CA GLY A 168 -26.24 -0.29 9.44
C GLY A 168 -27.09 -1.00 8.41
N LYS A 169 -27.91 -1.95 8.87
CA LYS A 169 -29.10 -2.45 8.17
C LYS A 169 -30.10 -1.30 7.96
N LYS A 170 -29.73 -0.26 7.20
CA LYS A 170 -30.53 0.94 6.99
C LYS A 170 -30.92 1.08 5.53
N SER A 171 -32.09 1.68 5.35
CA SER A 171 -32.75 1.94 4.08
C SER A 171 -31.89 2.80 3.17
N ASP A 172 -31.81 2.44 1.89
CA ASP A 172 -31.13 3.23 0.86
C ASP A 172 -31.73 4.65 0.79
N VAL A 173 -30.86 5.64 0.60
CA VAL A 173 -31.21 7.06 0.46
C VAL A 173 -31.36 7.39 -1.01
N ARG A 174 -32.43 8.12 -1.37
CA ARG A 174 -32.73 8.49 -2.77
C ARG A 174 -32.56 9.98 -3.06
N ARG A 175 -32.53 10.79 -2.01
CA ARG A 175 -32.52 12.25 -2.09
C ARG A 175 -31.09 12.78 -1.97
N VAL A 176 -30.73 13.68 -2.89
CA VAL A 176 -29.39 14.28 -2.97
C VAL A 176 -29.09 15.17 -1.76
N ASP A 177 -30.13 15.81 -1.21
CA ASP A 177 -30.11 16.73 -0.08
C ASP A 177 -30.20 16.04 1.29
N GLU A 178 -30.42 14.72 1.31
CA GLU A 178 -30.59 13.96 2.55
C GLU A 178 -29.24 13.68 3.23
N ARG A 179 -29.11 14.10 4.49
CA ARG A 179 -27.93 13.84 5.33
C ARG A 179 -27.99 12.44 5.93
N THR A 180 -27.00 11.60 5.63
CA THR A 180 -26.93 10.22 6.11
C THR A 180 -25.51 9.83 6.55
N ASP A 181 -25.34 8.64 7.12
CA ASP A 181 -24.00 8.11 7.39
C ASP A 181 -23.27 7.72 6.09
N LEU A 182 -21.94 7.77 6.12
CA LEU A 182 -21.09 7.52 4.96
C LEU A 182 -21.38 6.16 4.32
N ASN A 183 -21.50 5.10 5.12
CA ASN A 183 -21.79 3.75 4.64
C ASN A 183 -23.12 3.67 3.89
N THR A 184 -24.18 4.27 4.43
CA THR A 184 -25.50 4.31 3.75
C THR A 184 -25.45 5.13 2.46
N LEU A 185 -24.67 6.22 2.43
CA LEU A 185 -24.50 7.04 1.21
C LEU A 185 -23.80 6.24 0.10
N LEU A 186 -22.65 5.63 0.40
CA LEU A 186 -21.87 4.82 -0.53
C LEU A 186 -22.66 3.60 -1.01
N SER A 187 -23.38 2.92 -0.11
CA SER A 187 -24.24 1.80 -0.51
C SER A 187 -25.36 2.24 -1.46
N SER A 188 -25.93 3.43 -1.24
CA SER A 188 -26.99 3.98 -2.08
C SER A 188 -26.49 4.32 -3.49
N ILE A 189 -25.25 4.84 -3.60
CA ILE A 189 -24.55 5.11 -4.86
C ILE A 189 -24.20 3.81 -5.58
N THR A 190 -23.55 2.87 -4.89
CA THR A 190 -23.12 1.58 -5.45
C THR A 190 -24.30 0.72 -5.94
N ARG A 191 -25.44 0.75 -5.22
CA ARG A 191 -26.70 0.10 -5.64
C ARG A 191 -27.49 0.90 -6.68
N ASN A 192 -26.98 2.06 -7.10
CA ASN A 192 -27.60 2.92 -8.09
C ASN A 192 -29.02 3.38 -7.67
N THR A 193 -29.30 3.47 -6.36
CA THR A 193 -30.57 3.99 -5.82
C THR A 193 -30.55 5.51 -5.80
N MET A 194 -29.38 6.08 -5.51
CA MET A 194 -28.97 7.45 -5.76
C MET A 194 -28.15 7.49 -7.06
N LEU A 195 -28.19 8.62 -7.79
CA LEU A 195 -27.52 8.79 -9.09
C LEU A 195 -27.83 7.66 -10.10
N LYS A 196 -29.12 7.40 -10.31
CA LYS A 196 -29.59 6.36 -11.24
C LYS A 196 -28.98 6.57 -12.63
N GLY A 197 -28.23 5.59 -13.12
CA GLY A 197 -27.52 5.61 -14.40
C GLY A 197 -26.00 5.75 -14.26
N ALA A 198 -25.50 6.29 -13.15
CA ALA A 198 -24.07 6.48 -12.92
C ALA A 198 -23.32 5.14 -12.89
N LYS A 199 -22.05 5.20 -13.30
CA LYS A 199 -21.11 4.09 -13.23
C LYS A 199 -20.33 4.21 -11.91
N VAL A 200 -20.07 3.08 -11.27
CA VAL A 200 -19.34 3.01 -9.99
C VAL A 200 -18.25 1.95 -10.07
N ILE A 201 -17.04 2.30 -9.65
CA ILE A 201 -15.95 1.35 -9.41
C ILE A 201 -15.65 1.39 -7.93
N VAL A 202 -15.60 0.23 -7.28
CA VAL A 202 -15.20 0.10 -5.88
C VAL A 202 -13.96 -0.76 -5.81
N THR A 203 -12.92 -0.34 -5.08
CA THR A 203 -11.80 -1.22 -4.73
C THR A 203 -11.94 -1.76 -3.32
N SER A 204 -11.60 -3.04 -3.15
CA SER A 204 -11.53 -3.66 -1.83
C SER A 204 -10.49 -4.78 -1.80
N ARG A 205 -9.99 -5.09 -0.61
CA ARG A 205 -9.40 -6.41 -0.33
C ARG A 205 -10.48 -7.49 -0.31
N HIS A 206 -10.04 -8.74 -0.38
CA HIS A 206 -10.90 -9.90 -0.16
C HIS A 206 -11.36 -9.90 1.30
N ASN A 207 -12.63 -9.63 1.54
CA ASN A 207 -13.22 -9.74 2.87
C ASN A 207 -14.69 -10.18 2.76
N ASN A 208 -15.27 -10.56 3.89
CA ASN A 208 -16.68 -11.01 3.93
C ASN A 208 -17.70 -9.86 3.85
N ASN A 209 -17.25 -8.60 3.85
CA ASN A 209 -18.07 -7.40 3.98
C ASN A 209 -17.90 -6.44 2.79
N VAL A 210 -17.73 -6.97 1.58
CA VAL A 210 -17.66 -6.15 0.36
C VAL A 210 -19.05 -5.74 -0.15
N PRO A 211 -19.19 -4.59 -0.84
CA PRO A 211 -20.48 -4.17 -1.34
C PRO A 211 -20.92 -5.07 -2.50
N ARG A 212 -22.23 -5.23 -2.65
CA ARG A 212 -22.81 -6.00 -3.76
C ARG A 212 -22.78 -5.16 -5.04
N CYS A 213 -21.89 -5.51 -5.96
CA CYS A 213 -21.78 -4.90 -7.28
C CYS A 213 -22.29 -5.81 -8.41
N ASP A 214 -22.62 -5.23 -9.57
CA ASP A 214 -23.12 -5.96 -10.74
C ASP A 214 -22.05 -6.86 -11.37
N ARG A 215 -20.79 -6.45 -11.27
CA ARG A 215 -19.63 -7.18 -11.78
C ARG A 215 -18.54 -7.26 -10.74
N LEU A 216 -17.98 -8.47 -10.61
CA LEU A 216 -16.78 -8.72 -9.82
C LEU A 216 -15.58 -8.88 -10.75
N THR A 217 -14.55 -8.09 -10.52
CA THR A 217 -13.25 -8.21 -11.17
C THR A 217 -12.17 -8.39 -10.13
N GLU A 218 -11.09 -9.03 -10.54
CA GLU A 218 -9.94 -9.26 -9.68
C GLU A 218 -8.66 -8.75 -10.35
N LEU A 219 -7.89 -8.03 -9.56
CA LEU A 219 -6.60 -7.47 -9.92
C LEU A 219 -5.50 -8.40 -9.44
N TYR A 220 -4.72 -8.89 -10.40
CA TYR A 220 -3.54 -9.70 -10.14
C TYR A 220 -2.29 -8.83 -10.22
N GLY A 221 -1.25 -9.28 -9.51
CA GLY A 221 0.07 -8.67 -9.53
C GLY A 221 0.78 -8.79 -10.88
N PHE A 222 2.06 -8.45 -10.91
CA PHE A 222 2.87 -8.50 -12.11
C PHE A 222 3.14 -9.95 -12.55
N PRO A 223 2.75 -10.35 -13.78
CA PRO A 223 3.33 -11.51 -14.41
C PRO A 223 4.81 -11.27 -14.73
N ALA A 224 5.55 -12.32 -15.06
CA ALA A 224 7.00 -12.26 -15.25
C ALA A 224 7.43 -11.19 -16.27
N ASP A 225 6.70 -11.06 -17.38
CA ASP A 225 6.90 -10.07 -18.43
C ASP A 225 6.60 -8.63 -17.98
N SER A 226 5.64 -8.42 -17.07
CA SER A 226 5.42 -7.11 -16.44
C SER A 226 6.54 -6.75 -15.46
N ILE A 227 7.11 -7.73 -14.75
CA ILE A 227 8.28 -7.50 -13.88
C ILE A 227 9.47 -7.00 -14.71
N GLN A 228 9.75 -7.63 -15.86
CA GLN A 228 10.83 -7.19 -16.75
C GLN A 228 10.63 -5.74 -17.23
N LYS A 229 9.43 -5.41 -17.70
CA LYS A 229 9.07 -4.05 -18.13
C LYS A 229 9.17 -3.02 -17.00
N TYR A 230 8.81 -3.43 -15.79
CA TYR A 230 8.95 -2.57 -14.62
C TYR A 230 10.41 -2.23 -14.33
N ILE A 231 11.30 -3.23 -14.40
CA ILE A 231 12.75 -3.05 -14.17
C ILE A 231 13.36 -2.15 -15.25
N GLU A 232 12.96 -2.32 -16.51
CA GLU A 232 13.39 -1.46 -17.63
C GLU A 232 13.01 0.01 -17.37
N LYS A 233 11.75 0.27 -17.02
CA LYS A 233 11.27 1.61 -16.65
C LYS A 233 11.98 2.17 -15.42
N PHE A 234 12.16 1.35 -14.39
CA PHE A 234 12.83 1.73 -13.14
C PHE A 234 14.29 2.14 -13.38
N SER A 235 14.99 1.41 -14.25
CA SER A 235 16.42 1.63 -14.51
C SER A 235 16.67 2.84 -15.40
N ARG A 236 15.65 3.42 -16.04
CA ARG A 236 15.74 4.64 -16.87
C ARG A 236 16.90 4.58 -17.87
N GLU A 237 16.99 3.47 -18.61
CA GLU A 237 18.05 3.20 -19.61
C GLU A 237 19.47 2.96 -19.03
N ASP A 238 19.62 2.80 -17.71
CA ASP A 238 20.86 2.32 -17.07
C ASP A 238 21.02 0.80 -17.27
N THR A 239 21.62 0.42 -18.41
CA THR A 239 21.84 -0.99 -18.79
C THR A 239 22.62 -1.80 -17.73
N PRO A 240 23.71 -1.28 -17.10
CA PRO A 240 24.38 -1.97 -15.99
C PRO A 240 23.46 -2.29 -14.81
N LEU A 241 22.69 -1.30 -14.34
CA LEU A 241 21.75 -1.48 -13.23
C LEU A 241 20.64 -2.47 -13.58
N GLU A 242 20.06 -2.33 -14.77
CA GLU A 242 19.01 -3.21 -15.26
C GLU A 242 19.49 -4.67 -15.30
N THR A 243 20.68 -4.89 -15.85
CA THR A 243 21.31 -6.22 -15.96
C THR A 243 21.58 -6.80 -14.58
N TYR A 244 22.07 -5.99 -13.63
CA TYR A 244 22.30 -6.43 -12.26
C TYR A 244 21.00 -6.85 -11.57
N ILE A 245 19.93 -6.04 -11.66
CA ILE A 245 18.63 -6.37 -11.05
C ILE A 245 18.07 -7.65 -11.65
N LYS A 246 18.04 -7.76 -13.00
CA LYS A 246 17.55 -8.96 -13.70
C LYS A 246 18.35 -10.20 -13.28
N HIS A 247 19.67 -10.11 -13.17
CA HIS A 247 20.51 -11.21 -12.71
C HIS A 247 20.20 -11.62 -11.27
N GLN A 248 20.04 -10.68 -10.33
CA GLN A 248 19.72 -11.01 -8.93
C GLN A 248 18.37 -11.73 -8.81
N LEU A 249 17.35 -11.31 -9.57
CA LEU A 249 16.05 -11.97 -9.58
C LEU A 249 16.10 -13.37 -10.23
N GLN A 250 16.95 -13.57 -11.24
CA GLN A 250 17.15 -14.89 -11.84
C GLN A 250 17.84 -15.88 -10.89
N GLN A 251 18.80 -15.40 -10.08
CA GLN A 251 19.51 -16.24 -9.12
C GLN A 251 18.70 -16.52 -7.84
N ASN A 252 17.72 -15.66 -7.52
CA ASN A 252 16.93 -15.79 -6.30
C ASN A 252 15.43 -15.79 -6.57
N VAL A 253 14.86 -17.00 -6.62
CA VAL A 253 13.43 -17.22 -6.82
C VAL A 253 12.56 -16.55 -5.74
N ASN A 254 13.05 -16.42 -4.51
CA ASN A 254 12.28 -15.79 -3.43
C ASN A 254 12.12 -14.29 -3.70
N LEU A 255 13.19 -13.61 -4.16
CA LEU A 255 13.12 -12.20 -4.55
C LEU A 255 12.23 -12.01 -5.78
N ALA A 256 12.33 -12.89 -6.78
CA ALA A 256 11.46 -12.86 -7.95
C ALA A 256 9.98 -13.04 -7.59
N THR A 257 9.68 -13.92 -6.62
CA THR A 257 8.33 -14.12 -6.09
C THR A 257 7.77 -12.87 -5.42
N LEU A 258 8.57 -12.13 -4.66
CA LEU A 258 8.15 -10.86 -4.05
C LEU A 258 7.76 -9.83 -5.12
N CYS A 259 8.49 -9.80 -6.24
CA CYS A 259 8.22 -8.88 -7.35
C CYS A 259 6.85 -9.11 -8.02
N TYR A 260 6.12 -10.18 -7.69
CA TYR A 260 4.72 -10.32 -8.07
C TYR A 260 3.86 -9.16 -7.58
N LEU A 261 4.06 -8.66 -6.35
CA LEU A 261 3.34 -7.49 -5.86
C LEU A 261 4.07 -6.22 -6.30
N PRO A 262 3.44 -5.30 -7.07
CA PRO A 262 4.11 -4.11 -7.60
C PRO A 262 4.84 -3.28 -6.55
N VAL A 263 4.25 -3.12 -5.36
CA VAL A 263 4.87 -2.37 -4.27
C VAL A 263 6.15 -3.03 -3.74
N GLN A 264 6.18 -4.36 -3.70
CA GLN A 264 7.35 -5.14 -3.32
C GLN A 264 8.38 -5.15 -4.46
N CYS A 265 7.94 -5.20 -5.73
CA CYS A 265 8.82 -5.08 -6.89
C CYS A 265 9.58 -3.75 -6.88
N ASN A 266 8.88 -2.63 -6.66
CA ASN A 266 9.50 -1.31 -6.48
C ASN A 266 10.55 -1.34 -5.36
N PHE A 267 10.17 -1.86 -4.19
CA PHE A 267 11.06 -1.94 -3.04
C PHE A 267 12.31 -2.77 -3.33
N VAL A 268 12.17 -3.94 -3.95
CA VAL A 268 13.29 -4.79 -4.36
C VAL A 268 14.21 -4.06 -5.34
N CYS A 269 13.66 -3.37 -6.34
CA CYS A 269 14.46 -2.60 -7.31
C CYS A 269 15.24 -1.46 -6.63
N VAL A 270 14.62 -0.72 -5.72
CA VAL A 270 15.30 0.33 -4.92
C VAL A 270 16.45 -0.26 -4.11
N CYS A 271 16.22 -1.37 -3.41
CA CYS A 271 17.24 -2.01 -2.59
C CYS A 271 18.42 -2.52 -3.43
N LEU A 272 18.13 -3.18 -4.56
CA LEU A 272 19.16 -3.67 -5.48
C LEU A 272 19.94 -2.53 -6.13
N SER A 273 19.29 -1.40 -6.44
CA SER A 273 19.95 -0.20 -6.98
C SER A 273 20.93 0.43 -5.99
N ASP A 274 20.53 0.52 -4.71
CA ASP A 274 21.42 0.99 -3.65
C ASP A 274 22.63 0.06 -3.46
N MET A 275 22.43 -1.27 -3.54
CA MET A 275 23.52 -2.26 -3.45
C MET A 275 24.48 -2.19 -4.64
N HIS A 276 23.94 -2.02 -5.85
CA HIS A 276 24.73 -1.83 -7.07
C HIS A 276 25.63 -0.59 -6.95
N SER A 277 25.04 0.53 -6.51
CA SER A 277 25.74 1.81 -6.33
C SER A 277 26.85 1.73 -5.27
N ALA A 278 26.65 0.93 -4.23
CA ALA A 278 27.62 0.74 -3.17
C ALA A 278 28.73 -0.29 -3.49
N SER A 279 28.73 -0.87 -4.70
CA SER A 279 29.64 -1.96 -5.11
C SER A 279 29.65 -3.12 -4.11
N HIS A 280 28.53 -3.36 -3.44
CA HIS A 280 28.42 -4.46 -2.49
C HIS A 280 28.25 -5.76 -3.28
N ALA A 281 29.22 -6.66 -3.15
CA ALA A 281 29.15 -8.01 -3.70
C ALA A 281 28.17 -8.93 -2.96
N ALA A 282 27.46 -8.40 -1.94
CA ALA A 282 26.54 -9.16 -1.11
C ALA A 282 25.30 -9.56 -1.91
N THR A 283 25.11 -10.87 -2.06
CA THR A 283 23.86 -11.44 -2.55
C THR A 283 22.87 -11.50 -1.40
N VAL A 284 21.67 -10.96 -1.61
CA VAL A 284 20.57 -11.08 -0.65
C VAL A 284 19.82 -12.37 -0.96
N ALA A 285 19.82 -13.32 -0.03
CA ALA A 285 19.20 -14.63 -0.18
C ALA A 285 17.74 -14.66 0.29
N THR A 286 17.38 -13.83 1.28
CA THR A 286 16.04 -13.87 1.91
C THR A 286 15.34 -12.51 1.89
N MET A 287 14.02 -12.52 1.99
CA MET A 287 13.23 -11.30 2.16
C MET A 287 13.75 -10.49 3.35
N THR A 288 13.95 -11.12 4.51
CA THR A 288 14.39 -10.41 5.71
C THR A 288 15.74 -9.73 5.52
N GLN A 289 16.71 -10.40 4.90
CA GLN A 289 18.01 -9.80 4.58
C GLN A 289 17.87 -8.56 3.69
N LEU A 290 16.96 -8.59 2.70
CA LEU A 290 16.70 -7.43 1.84
C LEU A 290 16.21 -6.23 2.64
N TYR A 291 15.25 -6.45 3.54
CA TYR A 291 14.64 -5.40 4.34
C TYR A 291 15.62 -4.84 5.39
N VAL A 292 16.39 -5.70 6.04
CA VAL A 292 17.46 -5.28 6.96
C VAL A 292 18.48 -4.41 6.22
N MET A 293 18.92 -4.84 5.03
CA MET A 293 19.85 -4.08 4.20
C MET A 293 19.24 -2.74 3.75
N ALA A 294 17.96 -2.72 3.38
CA ALA A 294 17.25 -1.49 2.99
C ALA A 294 17.22 -0.47 4.13
N VAL A 295 16.86 -0.91 5.34
CA VAL A 295 16.80 -0.06 6.54
C VAL A 295 18.19 0.46 6.90
N ILE A 296 19.22 -0.37 6.80
CA ILE A 296 20.61 0.05 7.01
C ILE A 296 21.04 1.11 5.98
N ASN A 297 20.69 0.93 4.71
CA ASN A 297 20.99 1.88 3.64
C ASN A 297 20.25 3.21 3.80
N MET A 298 18.97 3.16 4.20
CA MET A 298 18.19 4.36 4.55
C MET A 298 18.88 5.15 5.67
N ALA A 299 19.26 4.47 6.75
CA ALA A 299 20.00 5.07 7.86
C ALA A 299 21.29 5.73 7.38
N ARG A 300 22.11 5.02 6.60
CA ARG A 300 23.37 5.56 6.06
C ARG A 300 23.16 6.81 5.20
N LYS A 301 22.14 6.79 4.32
CA LYS A 301 21.90 7.85 3.34
C LYS A 301 21.30 9.11 3.95
N HIS A 302 20.44 8.96 4.95
CA HIS A 302 19.62 10.04 5.48
C HIS A 302 20.03 10.50 6.88
N HIS A 303 20.54 9.61 7.75
CA HIS A 303 20.89 9.98 9.12
C HIS A 303 22.02 11.04 9.13
N PRO A 304 21.83 12.19 9.80
CA PRO A 304 22.77 13.32 9.74
C PRO A 304 24.20 12.94 10.12
N ALA A 305 24.36 12.13 11.16
CA ALA A 305 25.66 11.70 11.66
C ALA A 305 26.35 10.65 10.77
N LEU A 306 25.60 9.92 9.93
CA LEU A 306 26.16 8.87 9.06
C LEU A 306 26.46 9.38 7.67
N LYS A 307 25.62 10.28 7.14
CA LYS A 307 25.74 10.87 5.81
C LYS A 307 27.07 11.60 5.58
N SER A 308 27.65 12.16 6.64
CA SER A 308 28.92 12.90 6.63
C SER A 308 30.12 12.05 7.07
N SER A 309 29.89 10.81 7.51
CA SER A 309 30.92 9.93 8.07
C SER A 309 31.38 8.89 7.05
N SER A 310 32.65 8.51 7.10
CA SER A 310 33.19 7.33 6.40
C SER A 310 32.90 6.02 7.15
N THR A 311 31.88 6.01 8.02
CA THR A 311 31.57 4.84 8.87
C THR A 311 31.13 3.68 7.99
N GLU A 312 31.85 2.57 8.10
CA GLU A 312 31.55 1.34 7.37
C GLU A 312 30.21 0.75 7.86
N ILE A 313 29.36 0.34 6.90
CA ILE A 313 28.10 -0.36 7.18
C ILE A 313 28.43 -1.64 7.96
N GLY A 314 27.64 -1.92 9.01
CA GLY A 314 27.86 -3.12 9.83
C GLY A 314 28.98 -3.00 10.85
N SER A 315 29.73 -1.89 10.88
CA SER A 315 30.71 -1.64 11.94
C SER A 315 30.03 -1.44 13.29
N LYS A 316 30.71 -1.81 14.38
CA LYS A 316 30.23 -1.56 15.75
C LYS A 316 29.84 -0.09 15.96
N ARG A 317 30.60 0.85 15.40
CA ARG A 317 30.32 2.29 15.49
C ARG A 317 29.01 2.70 14.82
N PHE A 318 28.71 2.16 13.63
CA PHE A 318 27.43 2.39 12.95
C PHE A 318 26.26 1.97 13.85
N TYR A 319 26.39 0.78 14.42
CA TYR A 319 25.39 0.17 15.27
C TYR A 319 25.22 0.85 16.63
N ASP A 320 26.31 1.31 17.25
CA ASP A 320 26.26 2.10 18.49
C ASP A 320 25.52 3.43 18.27
N MET A 321 25.69 4.06 17.11
CA MET A 321 25.00 5.29 16.73
C MET A 321 23.51 5.07 16.46
N MET A 322 23.15 4.01 15.73
CA MET A 322 21.77 3.75 15.30
C MET A 322 20.94 2.92 16.28
N GLY A 323 21.56 2.23 17.24
CA GLY A 323 20.87 1.25 18.09
C GLY A 323 19.69 1.84 18.85
N LYS A 324 19.81 3.06 19.38
CA LYS A 324 18.69 3.76 20.04
C LYS A 324 17.56 4.05 19.03
N SER A 325 17.91 4.59 17.86
CA SER A 325 16.95 4.91 16.81
C SER A 325 16.17 3.67 16.37
N PHE A 326 16.86 2.56 16.11
CA PHE A 326 16.23 1.29 15.74
C PHE A 326 15.30 0.76 16.84
N ARG A 327 15.70 0.85 18.12
CA ARG A 327 14.85 0.44 19.24
C ARG A 327 13.58 1.29 19.36
N SER A 328 13.68 2.61 19.26
CA SER A 328 12.51 3.50 19.33
C SER A 328 11.54 3.24 18.19
N HIS A 329 12.04 3.11 16.94
CA HIS A 329 11.20 2.76 15.79
C HIS A 329 10.59 1.36 15.90
N ALA A 330 11.34 0.38 16.43
CA ALA A 330 10.84 -0.98 16.67
C ALA A 330 9.72 -1.00 17.72
N ALA A 331 9.86 -0.23 18.80
CA ALA A 331 8.84 -0.10 19.84
C ALA A 331 7.56 0.55 19.30
N LEU A 332 7.70 1.66 18.56
CA LEU A 332 6.60 2.33 17.87
C LEU A 332 5.89 1.37 16.90
N ALA A 333 6.65 0.75 15.99
CA ALA A 333 6.12 -0.16 14.98
C ALA A 333 5.40 -1.35 15.59
N LYS A 334 5.94 -1.94 16.67
CA LYS A 334 5.27 -3.02 17.42
C LYS A 334 3.90 -2.54 17.93
N HIS A 335 3.87 -1.38 18.58
CA HIS A 335 2.63 -0.84 19.15
C HIS A 335 1.57 -0.58 18.09
N VAL A 336 1.94 0.05 16.98
CA VAL A 336 0.99 0.44 15.93
C VAL A 336 0.57 -0.71 15.01
N THR A 337 1.32 -1.82 15.03
CA THR A 337 1.02 -3.04 14.24
C THR A 337 0.23 -4.07 15.04
N VAL A 338 0.63 -4.36 16.27
CA VAL A 338 0.11 -5.49 17.08
C VAL A 338 -1.05 -5.05 18.00
N SER A 339 -1.39 -3.76 18.03
CA SER A 339 -2.57 -3.27 18.75
C SER A 339 -3.87 -3.78 18.12
N THR A 340 -4.99 -3.60 18.82
CA THR A 340 -6.32 -4.05 18.37
C THR A 340 -6.72 -3.49 17.01
N GLN A 341 -6.17 -2.33 16.63
CA GLN A 341 -6.38 -1.68 15.33
C GLN A 341 -5.02 -1.31 14.72
N LEU A 342 -4.75 -1.80 13.50
CA LEU A 342 -3.56 -1.43 12.74
C LEU A 342 -3.59 0.08 12.46
N LYS A 343 -2.57 0.79 12.94
CA LYS A 343 -2.41 2.22 12.72
C LYS A 343 -1.27 2.46 11.72
N ILE A 344 -1.62 3.03 10.57
CA ILE A 344 -0.67 3.36 9.47
C ILE A 344 -0.26 4.84 9.51
N ILE A 345 -1.21 5.71 9.86
CA ILE A 345 -1.00 7.15 9.97
C ILE A 345 -0.66 7.48 11.43
N LEU A 346 0.50 8.09 11.60
CA LEU A 346 1.07 8.51 12.87
C LEU A 346 1.02 10.03 12.98
N TYR A 347 0.81 10.51 14.19
CA TYR A 347 0.85 11.94 14.51
C TYR A 347 1.99 12.22 15.49
N GLU A 348 2.21 13.51 15.74
CA GLU A 348 3.28 13.98 16.64
C GLU A 348 3.21 13.31 18.02
N GLU A 349 1.99 13.06 18.53
CA GLU A 349 1.80 12.42 19.83
C GLU A 349 2.33 10.98 19.87
N ASP A 350 2.16 10.24 18.76
CA ASP A 350 2.70 8.87 18.63
C ASP A 350 4.23 8.89 18.61
N LEU A 351 4.83 9.85 17.89
CA LEU A 351 6.29 9.96 17.79
C LEU A 351 6.90 10.33 19.14
N VAL A 352 6.28 11.25 19.87
CA VAL A 352 6.73 11.66 21.21
C VAL A 352 6.59 10.53 22.23
N GLN A 353 5.49 9.75 22.16
CA GLN A 353 5.27 8.62 23.08
C GLN A 353 6.37 7.56 23.02
N PHE A 354 6.99 7.36 21.85
CA PHE A 354 8.03 6.36 21.62
C PHE A 354 9.44 6.97 21.48
N ASP A 355 9.64 8.18 22.01
CA ASP A 355 10.93 8.89 22.03
C ASP A 355 11.59 9.02 20.65
N ILE A 356 10.78 9.21 19.58
CA ILE A 356 11.29 9.46 18.23
C ILE A 356 11.70 10.92 18.09
N THR A 357 13.01 11.16 18.14
CA THR A 357 13.60 12.50 18.05
C THR A 357 13.57 13.05 16.61
N GLU A 358 13.82 14.36 16.45
CA GLU A 358 14.00 14.97 15.12
C GLU A 358 15.17 14.37 14.32
N GLU A 359 16.20 13.87 15.00
CA GLU A 359 17.31 13.17 14.34
C GLU A 359 16.87 11.79 13.83
N ASP A 360 16.08 11.06 14.64
CA ASP A 360 15.49 9.77 14.27
C ASP A 360 14.56 9.89 13.07
N ARG A 361 13.76 10.97 13.00
CA ARG A 361 12.89 11.25 11.84
C ARG A 361 13.71 11.44 10.56
N ARG A 362 14.92 11.97 10.67
CA ARG A 362 15.85 12.14 9.55
C ARG A 362 16.58 10.86 9.16
N ALA A 363 16.44 9.75 9.91
CA ALA A 363 16.98 8.45 9.50
C ALA A 363 16.29 7.88 8.26
N GLY A 364 15.14 8.44 7.86
CA GLY A 364 14.47 8.09 6.61
C GLY A 364 13.59 6.84 6.68
N PHE A 365 13.23 6.36 7.89
CA PHE A 365 12.29 5.24 8.02
C PHE A 365 10.83 5.69 7.87
N LEU A 366 10.54 6.92 8.30
CA LEU A 366 9.22 7.55 8.24
C LEU A 366 9.19 8.60 7.13
N ALA A 367 8.11 8.61 6.35
CA ALA A 367 7.76 9.66 5.42
C ALA A 367 6.84 10.67 6.10
N GLN A 368 7.14 11.96 5.98
CA GLN A 368 6.25 13.03 6.42
C GLN A 368 5.26 13.36 5.30
N SER A 369 3.99 13.51 5.65
CA SER A 369 2.92 13.94 4.78
C SER A 369 1.97 14.89 5.52
N HIS A 370 0.91 15.30 4.85
CA HIS A 370 -0.10 16.18 5.38
C HIS A 370 -1.48 15.58 5.14
N THR A 371 -2.22 15.31 6.22
CA THR A 371 -3.63 14.96 6.08
C THR A 371 -4.42 16.23 5.74
N LYS A 372 -5.19 16.15 4.64
CA LYS A 372 -6.17 17.18 4.30
C LYS A 372 -7.44 16.90 5.10
N ASP A 373 -7.70 17.71 6.11
CA ASP A 373 -9.03 17.73 6.70
C ASP A 373 -9.96 18.43 5.69
N ARG A 374 -10.80 17.68 4.96
CA ARG A 374 -11.74 18.26 3.98
C ARG A 374 -12.68 19.32 4.60
N THR A 375 -12.81 19.35 5.93
CA THR A 375 -13.68 20.28 6.66
C THR A 375 -12.97 21.51 7.21
N LYS A 376 -11.63 21.55 7.21
CA LYS A 376 -10.83 22.66 7.73
C LYS A 376 -9.79 23.08 6.70
N CYS A 377 -9.60 24.38 6.47
CA CYS A 377 -8.52 24.91 5.62
C CYS A 377 -7.11 24.70 6.22
N PHE A 378 -6.91 23.71 7.09
CA PHE A 378 -5.65 23.41 7.74
C PHE A 378 -5.25 21.97 7.45
N THR A 379 -4.00 21.80 7.02
CA THR A 379 -3.35 20.50 6.91
C THR A 379 -2.69 20.16 8.23
N ARG A 380 -2.89 18.93 8.74
CA ARG A 380 -2.17 18.44 9.91
C ARG A 380 -0.97 17.59 9.45
N PRO A 381 0.26 17.87 9.92
CA PRO A 381 1.39 17.00 9.62
C PRO A 381 1.15 15.61 10.19
N CYS A 382 1.47 14.60 9.41
CA CYS A 382 1.39 13.20 9.80
C CYS A 382 2.58 12.43 9.25
N TRP A 383 2.83 11.25 9.79
CA TRP A 383 3.92 10.38 9.38
C TRP A 383 3.42 8.98 9.10
N SER A 384 4.12 8.25 8.25
CA SER A 384 3.90 6.83 7.99
C SER A 384 5.22 6.18 7.64
N PHE A 385 5.36 4.87 7.89
CA PHE A 385 6.45 4.12 7.28
C PHE A 385 6.28 4.14 5.76
N HIS A 386 7.40 4.15 5.02
CA HIS A 386 7.38 4.17 3.55
C HIS A 386 6.57 3.01 2.94
N HIS A 387 6.47 1.90 3.65
CA HIS A 387 5.60 0.78 3.31
C HIS A 387 5.22 -0.03 4.56
N LEU A 388 4.04 -0.66 4.54
CA LEU A 388 3.56 -1.49 5.65
C LEU A 388 4.54 -2.62 6.00
N SER A 389 5.21 -3.24 5.02
CA SER A 389 6.19 -4.29 5.33
C SER A 389 7.44 -3.78 6.05
N ILE A 390 7.81 -2.49 5.92
CA ILE A 390 8.87 -1.89 6.74
C ILE A 390 8.38 -1.73 8.18
N GLN A 391 7.13 -1.29 8.35
CA GLN A 391 6.50 -1.24 9.67
C GLN A 391 6.44 -2.64 10.31
N GLU A 392 6.04 -3.66 9.57
CA GLU A 392 6.01 -5.05 10.04
C GLU A 392 7.41 -5.58 10.35
N MET A 393 8.43 -5.24 9.56
CA MET A 393 9.82 -5.60 9.86
C MET A 393 10.28 -5.00 11.19
N PHE A 394 10.03 -3.70 11.42
CA PHE A 394 10.35 -3.05 12.71
C PHE A 394 9.52 -3.61 13.86
N ALA A 395 8.26 -3.97 13.63
CA ALA A 395 7.42 -4.63 14.62
C ALA A 395 7.97 -6.03 14.99
N ALA A 396 8.50 -6.79 14.02
CA ALA A 396 9.16 -8.07 14.29
C ALA A 396 10.38 -7.87 15.18
N VAL A 397 11.22 -6.87 14.88
CA VAL A 397 12.35 -6.48 15.75
C VAL A 397 11.83 -6.14 17.16
N GLY A 398 10.80 -5.32 17.28
CA GLY A 398 10.25 -4.91 18.57
C GLY A 398 9.66 -6.06 19.38
N LEU A 399 9.09 -7.07 18.72
CA LEU A 399 8.60 -8.30 19.36
C LEU A 399 9.74 -9.19 19.85
N LEU A 400 10.83 -9.29 19.09
CA LEU A 400 12.02 -10.06 19.49
C LEU A 400 12.79 -9.41 20.65
N LEU A 401 12.74 -8.08 20.76
CA LEU A 401 13.30 -7.33 21.90
C LEU A 401 12.35 -7.28 23.10
N GLY A 402 11.08 -7.61 22.90
CA GLY A 402 10.03 -7.54 23.90
C GLY A 402 9.88 -8.82 24.72
N PRO A 403 8.92 -8.84 25.68
CA PRO A 403 8.66 -10.02 26.48
C PRO A 403 8.08 -11.16 25.62
N ARG A 404 8.67 -12.36 25.74
CA ARG A 404 8.27 -13.57 25.01
C ARG A 404 6.78 -13.90 25.06
N LYS A 405 6.08 -13.52 26.15
CA LYS A 405 4.64 -13.72 26.30
C LYS A 405 3.84 -13.03 25.19
N GLU A 406 4.27 -11.86 24.71
CA GLU A 406 3.61 -11.13 23.61
C GLU A 406 3.79 -11.90 22.28
N LEU A 407 5.01 -12.33 21.99
CA LEU A 407 5.32 -13.15 20.80
C LEU A 407 4.51 -14.46 20.81
N MET A 408 4.48 -15.17 21.93
CA MET A 408 3.72 -16.42 22.04
C MET A 408 2.21 -16.20 21.92
N LYS A 409 1.69 -15.04 22.34
CA LYS A 409 0.27 -14.70 22.17
C LYS A 409 -0.05 -14.52 20.68
N LEU A 410 0.82 -13.85 19.93
CA LEU A 410 0.65 -13.63 18.50
C LEU A 410 0.65 -14.95 17.71
N VAL A 411 1.61 -15.85 18.00
CA VAL A 411 1.80 -17.11 17.26
C VAL A 411 0.76 -18.18 17.62
N LYS A 412 0.18 -18.13 18.83
CA LYS A 412 -0.83 -19.11 19.26
C LYS A 412 -2.24 -18.82 18.73
N ASP A 413 -2.48 -17.59 18.27
CA ASP A 413 -3.78 -17.17 17.75
C ASP A 413 -3.77 -17.29 16.23
N GLU A 414 -4.53 -18.24 15.67
CA GLU A 414 -4.57 -18.52 14.23
C GLU A 414 -5.05 -17.31 13.42
N ASP A 415 -6.04 -16.58 13.93
CA ASP A 415 -6.57 -15.36 13.28
C ASP A 415 -5.51 -14.25 13.25
N SER A 416 -4.75 -14.09 14.35
CA SER A 416 -3.61 -13.16 14.39
C SER A 416 -2.47 -13.61 13.47
N THR A 417 -2.24 -14.91 13.35
CA THR A 417 -1.17 -15.48 12.50
C THR A 417 -1.46 -15.24 11.02
N LEU A 418 -2.71 -15.41 10.61
CA LEU A 418 -3.15 -15.09 9.25
C LEU A 418 -3.08 -13.59 8.97
N ARG A 419 -3.51 -12.76 9.93
CA ARG A 419 -3.47 -11.30 9.80
C ARG A 419 -2.04 -10.75 9.68
N HIS A 420 -1.09 -11.37 10.36
CA HIS A 420 0.29 -10.90 10.49
C HIS A 420 1.30 -11.83 9.79
N GLU A 421 0.93 -12.45 8.68
CA GLU A 421 1.80 -13.41 7.97
C GLU A 421 3.17 -12.82 7.62
N VAL A 422 3.21 -11.58 7.12
CA VAL A 422 4.45 -10.89 6.73
C VAL A 422 5.33 -10.60 7.95
N LEU A 423 4.73 -10.12 9.04
CA LEU A 423 5.40 -9.95 10.34
C LEU A 423 6.01 -11.26 10.83
N ILE A 424 5.30 -12.40 10.71
CA ILE A 424 5.79 -13.71 11.11
C ILE A 424 6.95 -14.17 10.23
N LYS A 425 6.88 -13.96 8.91
CA LYS A 425 8.00 -14.22 8.00
C LYS A 425 9.25 -13.44 8.42
N PHE A 426 9.10 -12.16 8.82
CA PHE A 426 10.21 -11.38 9.36
C PHE A 426 10.71 -11.92 10.70
N LEU A 427 9.84 -12.30 11.62
CA LEU A 427 10.23 -12.92 12.90
C LEU A 427 11.10 -14.16 12.68
N ILE A 428 10.67 -15.07 11.80
CA ILE A 428 11.41 -16.29 11.46
C ILE A 428 12.74 -15.93 10.80
N GLY A 429 12.76 -15.00 9.84
CA GLY A 429 14.00 -14.63 9.16
C GLY A 429 15.00 -13.90 10.07
N LEU A 430 14.53 -13.05 10.99
CA LEU A 430 15.41 -12.37 11.95
C LEU A 430 15.96 -13.35 13.00
N TRP A 431 15.20 -14.38 13.35
CA TRP A 431 15.57 -15.37 14.35
C TRP A 431 16.46 -16.50 13.82
N CYS A 432 16.11 -17.05 12.65
CA CYS A 432 16.71 -18.27 12.12
C CYS A 432 17.90 -18.02 11.19
N ASP A 433 18.03 -16.82 10.60
CA ASP A 433 19.06 -16.52 9.63
C ASP A 433 20.30 -15.91 10.30
N PRO A 434 21.44 -16.61 10.32
CA PRO A 434 22.65 -16.11 10.97
C PRO A 434 23.15 -14.78 10.39
N GLN A 435 22.82 -14.45 9.14
CA GLN A 435 23.24 -13.18 8.52
C GLN A 435 22.56 -11.95 9.13
N ASN A 436 21.45 -12.14 9.86
CA ASN A 436 20.76 -11.05 10.56
C ASN A 436 21.25 -10.87 12.01
N THR A 437 22.17 -11.72 12.49
CA THR A 437 22.65 -11.73 13.89
C THR A 437 23.27 -10.39 14.27
N ASP A 438 24.19 -9.86 13.46
CA ASP A 438 24.90 -8.60 13.77
C ASP A 438 23.92 -7.42 13.90
N PHE A 439 22.89 -7.39 13.03
CA PHE A 439 21.81 -6.42 13.14
C PHE A 439 21.04 -6.62 14.45
N MET A 440 20.63 -7.83 14.80
CA MET A 440 19.89 -8.06 16.05
C MET A 440 20.74 -7.83 17.32
N GLU A 441 22.04 -8.14 17.31
CA GLU A 441 22.99 -7.83 18.38
C GLU A 441 23.11 -6.31 18.57
N SER A 442 23.16 -5.55 17.48
CA SER A 442 23.21 -4.09 17.56
C SER A 442 21.97 -3.46 18.19
N VAL A 443 20.79 -3.94 17.80
CA VAL A 443 19.54 -3.35 18.25
C VAL A 443 19.27 -3.76 19.71
N SER A 444 19.60 -4.99 20.09
CA SER A 444 19.44 -5.47 21.47
C SER A 444 20.53 -4.99 22.43
N GLY A 445 21.74 -4.70 21.94
CA GLY A 445 22.91 -4.46 22.77
C GLY A 445 23.44 -5.70 23.49
N GLN A 446 23.04 -6.91 23.07
CA GLN A 446 23.41 -8.19 23.68
C GLN A 446 23.69 -9.25 22.60
N ASP A 447 24.40 -10.33 22.94
CA ASP A 447 24.64 -11.48 22.03
C ASP A 447 23.35 -12.28 21.86
N VAL A 448 22.85 -12.33 20.62
CA VAL A 448 21.50 -12.80 20.24
C VAL A 448 21.44 -14.22 19.68
N ARG A 449 22.56 -14.93 19.69
CA ARG A 449 22.66 -16.21 18.98
C ARG A 449 21.74 -17.27 19.59
N PRO A 450 21.07 -18.09 18.74
CA PRO A 450 20.26 -19.20 19.22
C PRO A 450 21.07 -20.14 20.13
N GLY A 451 20.59 -20.35 21.36
CA GLY A 451 21.19 -21.29 22.33
C GLY A 451 22.15 -20.70 23.36
N LYS A 452 22.33 -19.36 23.41
CA LYS A 452 23.07 -18.71 24.50
C LYS A 452 22.15 -18.23 25.64
N PRO A 453 22.63 -18.26 26.90
CA PRO A 453 21.82 -17.94 28.07
C PRO A 453 21.32 -16.48 28.11
N SER A 454 21.99 -15.55 27.43
CA SER A 454 21.55 -14.14 27.31
C SER A 454 20.26 -13.97 26.49
N TRP A 455 19.91 -14.96 25.65
CA TRP A 455 18.76 -14.94 24.73
C TRP A 455 17.70 -16.01 25.06
N HIS A 456 17.65 -16.39 26.34
CA HIS A 456 16.50 -17.06 26.93
C HIS A 456 15.81 -16.10 27.90
N CYS A 457 14.95 -15.24 27.36
CA CYS A 457 13.87 -14.56 28.08
C CYS A 457 12.60 -14.60 27.24
#